data_AF-A0AAD5V6U8-F1
#
_entry.id   AF-A0AAD5V6U8-F1
#
_cell.length_a   1.000
_cell.length_b   1.000
_cell.length_c   1.000
_cell.angle_alpha   90.00
_cell.angle_beta   90.00
_cell.angle_gamma   90.00
#
_symmetry.space_group_name_H-M   'P 1'
#
loop_
_entity.id
_entity.type
_entity.pdbx_description
1 polymer ?
#
loop_
_entity_poly.entity_id
_entity_poly.type
_entity_poly.pdbx_seq_one_letter_code
_entity_poly.pdbx_strand_id
1 'polypeptide(L)'
;MLSSSRNANHAVKTHELPDENLADLLPIAKKIAIAIGAENYNILQNNGRIAHQVVDHVHFHVIPKPAATDEEGLVIGWPTKSPPQDELKALHAELLEKLQQ
;
A
#
# COMPACT_ATOMS: atom_id res chain seq x y z
N MET A 1 20.90 -12.63 24.16
CA MET A 1 19.96 -13.43 23.34
C MET A 1 19.61 -12.63 22.10
N LEU A 2 20.30 -12.88 20.98
CA LEU A 2 19.89 -12.36 19.68
C LEU A 2 18.76 -13.29 19.21
N SER A 3 17.51 -12.87 19.37
CA SER A 3 16.37 -13.64 18.89
C SER A 3 16.46 -13.73 17.36
N SER A 4 16.55 -14.97 16.88
CA SER A 4 16.19 -15.48 15.55
C SER A 4 16.06 -14.45 14.43
N SER A 5 16.89 -14.62 13.39
CA SER A 5 16.80 -13.92 12.11
C SER A 5 15.35 -13.78 11.65
N ARG A 6 14.83 -12.55 11.69
CA ARG A 6 13.61 -12.17 10.97
C ARG A 6 13.96 -12.28 9.48
N ASN A 7 13.72 -13.44 8.88
CA ASN A 7 13.82 -13.57 7.44
C ASN A 7 12.78 -12.63 6.84
N ALA A 8 13.24 -11.64 6.08
CA ALA A 8 12.37 -10.86 5.22
C ALA A 8 11.80 -11.84 4.18
N ASN A 9 10.56 -12.27 4.37
CA ASN A 9 9.90 -13.19 3.45
C ASN A 9 9.77 -12.50 2.09
N HIS A 10 10.43 -13.06 1.08
CA HIS A 10 10.28 -12.61 -0.29
C HIS A 10 8.89 -13.01 -0.80
N ALA A 11 8.17 -12.03 -1.32
CA ALA A 11 6.92 -12.19 -2.04
C ALA A 11 6.86 -11.13 -3.13
N VAL A 12 6.24 -11.44 -4.27
CA VAL A 12 6.12 -10.49 -5.39
C VAL A 12 5.00 -9.51 -5.11
N LYS A 13 3.86 -10.00 -4.59
CA LYS A 13 2.67 -9.19 -4.28
C LYS A 13 2.27 -9.30 -2.81
N THR A 14 1.57 -8.28 -2.32
CA THR A 14 1.18 -8.18 -0.90
C THR A 14 0.31 -9.34 -0.42
N HIS A 15 -0.60 -9.86 -1.25
CA HIS A 15 -1.45 -11.00 -0.89
C HIS A 15 -0.72 -12.35 -0.85
N GLU A 16 0.56 -12.39 -1.23
CA GLU A 16 1.43 -13.56 -1.12
C GLU A 16 2.23 -13.55 0.20
N LEU A 17 2.24 -12.43 0.94
CA LEU A 17 2.88 -12.34 2.25
C LEU A 17 1.99 -12.95 3.35
N PRO A 18 2.57 -13.65 4.32
CA PRO A 18 1.88 -13.99 5.56
C PRO A 18 1.40 -12.74 6.32
N ASP A 19 0.25 -12.83 6.97
CA ASP A 19 -0.33 -11.71 7.76
C ASP A 19 0.62 -11.19 8.84
N GLU A 20 1.42 -12.08 9.46
CA GLU A 20 2.43 -11.71 10.45
C GLU A 20 3.50 -10.76 9.90
N ASN A 21 3.84 -10.88 8.61
CA ASN A 21 4.76 -9.96 7.96
C ASN A 21 4.10 -8.60 7.73
N LEU A 22 2.81 -8.58 7.38
CA LEU A 22 2.08 -7.35 7.09
C LEU A 22 1.82 -6.51 8.35
N ALA A 23 1.58 -7.17 9.48
CA ALA A 23 1.25 -6.54 10.77
C ALA A 23 2.31 -5.51 11.21
N ASP A 24 3.59 -5.76 10.91
CA ASP A 24 4.69 -4.89 11.30
C ASP A 24 4.97 -3.73 10.32
N LEU A 25 4.50 -3.81 9.07
CA LEU A 25 4.90 -2.87 8.01
C LEU A 25 4.36 -1.46 8.22
N LEU A 26 3.06 -1.30 8.48
CA LEU A 26 2.45 0.02 8.67
C LEU A 26 2.95 0.72 9.96
N PRO A 27 3.12 0.04 11.11
CA PRO A 27 3.78 0.62 12.27
C PRO A 27 5.21 1.12 11.98
N ILE A 28 5.98 0.40 11.16
CA ILE A 28 7.33 0.82 10.75
C ILE A 28 7.25 2.03 9.82
N ALA A 29 6.39 2.02 8.81
CA ALA A 29 6.20 3.15 7.89
C ALA A 29 5.82 4.43 8.66
N LYS A 30 4.94 4.33 9.65
CA LYS A 30 4.60 5.43 10.58
C LYS A 30 5.85 5.96 11.31
N LYS A 31 6.65 5.07 11.90
CA LYS A 31 7.88 5.46 12.62
C LYS A 31 8.86 6.17 11.70
N ILE A 32 9.01 5.71 10.46
CA ILE A 32 9.85 6.34 9.44
C ILE A 32 9.33 7.74 9.13
N ALA A 33 8.04 7.90 8.84
CA ALA A 33 7.45 9.21 8.52
C ALA A 33 7.67 10.23 9.66
N ILE A 34 7.51 9.81 10.92
CA ILE A 34 7.82 10.64 12.09
C ILE A 34 9.31 10.97 12.17
N ALA A 35 10.19 9.98 12.00
CA ALA A 35 11.63 10.16 12.14
C ALA A 35 12.21 11.12 11.08
N ILE A 36 11.64 11.13 9.87
CA ILE A 36 12.04 12.06 8.81
C ILE A 36 11.33 13.42 8.89
N GLY A 37 10.42 13.61 9.86
CA GLY A 37 9.67 14.85 10.03
C GLY A 37 8.69 15.16 8.89
N ALA A 38 8.15 14.13 8.21
CA ALA A 38 7.22 14.35 7.10
C ALA A 38 5.85 14.78 7.62
N GLU A 39 5.50 16.06 7.40
CA GLU A 39 4.17 16.60 7.73
C GLU A 39 3.09 16.06 6.78
N ASN A 40 3.38 16.11 5.47
CA ASN A 40 2.52 15.59 4.41
C ASN A 40 3.27 14.45 3.70
N TYR A 41 2.66 13.28 3.57
CA TYR A 41 3.29 12.13 2.92
C TYR A 41 2.28 11.10 2.41
N ASN A 42 2.73 10.29 1.46
CA ASN A 42 2.02 9.11 0.98
C ASN A 42 2.72 7.83 1.45
N ILE A 43 1.93 6.81 1.76
CA ILE A 43 2.40 5.43 1.85
C ILE A 43 1.88 4.72 0.60
N LEU A 44 2.78 4.20 -0.23
CA LEU A 44 2.45 3.57 -1.51
C LEU A 44 3.09 2.18 -1.59
N GLN A 45 2.30 1.20 -2.04
CA GLN A 45 2.78 -0.12 -2.39
C GLN A 45 2.09 -0.57 -3.68
N ASN A 46 2.88 -1.15 -4.58
CA ASN A 46 2.47 -1.47 -5.95
C ASN A 46 2.44 -2.99 -6.17
N ASN A 47 1.35 -3.53 -6.72
CA ASN A 47 1.18 -4.96 -7.01
C ASN A 47 1.03 -5.21 -8.52
N GLY A 48 2.13 -5.54 -9.19
CA GLY A 48 2.21 -5.84 -10.62
C GLY A 48 2.67 -4.67 -11.50
N ARG A 49 3.09 -4.99 -12.73
CA ARG A 49 3.74 -4.04 -13.66
C ARG A 49 2.86 -2.84 -14.03
N ILE A 50 1.58 -3.08 -14.32
CA ILE A 50 0.61 -2.02 -14.66
C ILE A 50 0.30 -1.11 -13.45
N ALA A 51 0.46 -1.64 -12.24
CA ALA A 51 0.34 -0.87 -11.01
C ALA A 51 1.67 -0.21 -10.60
N HIS A 52 2.60 0.01 -11.54
CA HIS A 52 3.91 0.64 -11.30
C HIS A 52 4.90 -0.15 -10.42
N GLN A 53 4.78 -1.48 -10.32
CA GLN A 53 5.81 -2.30 -9.67
C GLN A 53 6.96 -2.63 -10.64
N VAL A 54 8.19 -2.28 -10.28
CA VAL A 54 9.39 -2.62 -11.06
C VAL A 54 10.21 -3.75 -10.44
N VAL A 55 10.32 -3.77 -9.11
CA VAL A 55 11.06 -4.81 -8.38
C VAL A 55 10.06 -5.82 -7.85
N ASP A 56 10.28 -7.10 -8.18
CA ASP A 56 9.39 -8.21 -7.82
C ASP A 56 9.59 -8.67 -6.37
N HIS A 57 9.65 -7.72 -5.44
CA HIS A 57 9.67 -7.94 -3.99
C HIS A 57 8.77 -6.88 -3.36
N VAL A 58 7.83 -7.24 -2.50
CA VAL A 58 7.00 -6.27 -1.77
C VAL A 58 7.86 -5.22 -1.06
N HIS A 59 7.65 -3.95 -1.42
CA HIS A 59 8.28 -2.80 -0.78
C HIS A 59 7.23 -1.71 -0.60
N PHE A 60 7.35 -0.97 0.50
CA PHE A 60 6.50 0.18 0.79
C PHE A 60 7.33 1.44 0.60
N HIS A 61 6.80 2.38 -0.15
CA HIS A 61 7.34 3.73 -0.24
C HIS A 61 6.72 4.58 0.88
N VAL A 62 7.57 5.32 1.58
CA VAL A 62 7.15 6.46 2.41
C VAL A 62 7.66 7.71 1.68
N ILE A 63 6.74 8.47 1.08
CA ILE A 63 7.05 9.54 0.13
C ILE A 63 6.62 10.87 0.74
N PRO A 64 7.55 11.73 1.23
CA PRO A 64 7.22 13.09 1.62
C PRO A 64 6.61 13.89 0.46
N LYS A 65 5.63 14.75 0.77
CA LYS A 65 4.99 15.68 -0.17
C LYS A 65 5.14 17.12 0.36
N PRO A 66 6.30 17.77 0.13
CA PRO A 66 6.60 19.04 0.78
C PRO A 66 5.77 20.22 0.28
N ALA A 67 5.23 20.15 -0.94
CA ALA A 67 4.43 21.20 -1.55
C ALA A 67 3.30 20.63 -2.41
N ALA A 68 2.25 21.43 -2.62
CA ALA A 68 1.15 21.12 -3.53
C ALA A 68 1.51 21.45 -5.00
N THR A 69 2.67 20.95 -5.45
CA THR A 69 3.18 21.07 -6.82
C THR A 69 3.48 19.67 -7.37
N ASP A 70 3.71 19.59 -8.68
CA ASP A 70 4.09 18.33 -9.35
C ASP A 70 5.61 18.14 -9.48
N GLU A 71 6.40 18.99 -8.82
CA GLU A 71 7.87 18.97 -8.89
C GLU A 71 8.48 17.96 -7.91
N GLU A 72 7.85 17.74 -6.75
CA GLU A 72 8.35 16.88 -5.69
C GLU A 72 7.25 15.99 -5.07
N GLY A 73 7.66 14.83 -4.56
CA GLY A 73 6.78 13.83 -3.95
C GLY A 73 5.95 13.04 -4.95
N LEU A 74 4.93 12.33 -4.46
CA LEU A 74 4.03 11.56 -5.33
C LEU A 74 3.07 12.52 -6.06
N VAL A 75 2.89 12.29 -7.36
CA VAL A 75 1.87 12.95 -8.19
C VAL A 75 0.82 11.91 -8.56
N ILE A 76 -0.44 12.20 -8.27
CA ILE A 76 -1.54 11.23 -8.40
C ILE A 76 -2.52 11.73 -9.46
N GLY A 77 -2.61 11.01 -10.58
CA GLY A 77 -3.74 11.12 -11.50
C GLY A 77 -4.97 10.46 -10.87
N TRP A 78 -6.07 11.21 -10.73
CA TRP A 78 -7.29 10.72 -10.07
C TRP A 78 -8.50 10.69 -11.03
N PRO A 79 -8.61 9.65 -11.89
CA PRO A 79 -9.68 9.55 -12.87
C PRO A 79 -10.98 9.02 -12.24
N THR A 80 -11.61 9.83 -11.39
CA THR A 80 -12.87 9.48 -10.70
C THR A 80 -13.95 9.07 -11.70
N LYS A 81 -14.65 7.99 -11.37
CA LYS A 81 -15.88 7.56 -12.06
C LYS A 81 -17.07 7.69 -11.11
N SER A 82 -18.25 7.92 -11.66
CA SER A 82 -19.51 8.03 -10.91
C SER A 82 -20.51 6.98 -11.39
N PRO A 83 -20.34 5.70 -11.02
CA PRO A 83 -21.27 4.65 -11.41
C PRO A 83 -22.64 4.80 -10.73
N PRO A 84 -23.73 4.26 -11.31
CA PRO A 84 -25.03 4.20 -10.68
C PRO A 84 -25.02 3.45 -9.33
N GLN A 85 -25.89 3.86 -8.41
CA GLN A 85 -26.00 3.26 -7.07
C GLN A 85 -26.30 1.76 -7.11
N ASP A 86 -27.09 1.30 -8.10
CA ASP A 86 -27.48 -0.10 -8.19
C ASP A 86 -26.31 -1.01 -8.61
N GLU A 87 -25.40 -0.51 -9.47
CA GLU A 87 -24.15 -1.22 -9.80
C GLU A 87 -23.24 -1.36 -8.56
N LEU A 88 -23.15 -0.30 -7.75
CA LEU A 88 -22.36 -0.33 -6.51
C LEU A 88 -22.93 -1.31 -5.48
N LYS A 89 -24.26 -1.40 -5.36
CA LYS A 89 -24.92 -2.36 -4.45
C LYS A 89 -24.69 -3.80 -4.90
N ALA A 90 -24.77 -4.06 -6.20
CA ALA A 90 -24.51 -5.38 -6.77
C ALA A 90 -23.07 -5.83 -6.48
N LEU A 91 -22.09 -4.96 -6.75
CA LEU A 91 -20.68 -5.22 -6.45
C LEU A 91 -20.45 -5.45 -4.95
N HIS A 92 -21.06 -4.65 -4.08
CA HIS A 92 -20.96 -4.82 -2.63
C HIS A 92 -21.45 -6.20 -2.17
N ALA A 93 -22.60 -6.66 -2.66
CA ALA A 93 -23.13 -7.97 -2.32
C ALA A 93 -22.18 -9.10 -2.76
N GLU A 94 -21.63 -9.01 -3.97
CA GLU A 94 -20.66 -9.97 -4.50
C GLU A 94 -19.38 -10.03 -3.64
N LEU A 95 -18.86 -8.88 -3.21
CA LEU A 95 -17.64 -8.83 -2.40
C LEU A 95 -17.85 -9.41 -1.00
N LEU A 96 -19.02 -9.20 -0.38
CA LEU A 96 -19.31 -9.79 0.93
C LEU A 96 -19.35 -11.32 0.88
N GLU A 97 -19.95 -11.90 -0.16
CA GLU A 97 -20.00 -13.36 -0.33
C GLU A 97 -18.58 -13.95 -0.46
N LYS A 98 -17.68 -13.27 -1.20
CA LYS A 98 -16.30 -13.72 -1.42
C LYS A 98 -15.41 -13.59 -0.19
N LEU A 99 -15.65 -12.60 0.67
CA LEU A 99 -14.83 -12.37 1.88
C LEU A 99 -15.24 -13.24 3.08
N GLN A 100 -16.39 -13.91 3.02
CA GLN A 100 -16.88 -14.81 4.07
C GLN A 100 -16.43 -16.28 3.87
N GLN A 101 -15.77 -16.58 2.75
CA GLN A 101 -15.19 -17.89 2.43
C GLN A 101 -13.75 -18.00 2.93
#